data_AF-A0A379UUI7-F1
#
_entry.id   AF-A0A379UUI7-F1
#
_cell.length_a   1.000
_cell.length_b   1.000
_cell.length_c   1.000
_cell.angle_alpha   90.00
_cell.angle_beta   90.00
_cell.angle_gamma   90.00
#
_symmetry.space_group_name_H-M   'P 1'
#
loop_
_entity.id
_entity.type
_entity.pdbx_description
1 polymer ?
#
loop_
_entity_poly.entity_id
_entity_poly.type
_entity_poly.pdbx_seq_one_letter_code
_entity_poly.pdbx_strand_id
1 'polypeptide(L)'
;MSEQNAQGADEVVDLNNEMKARREKLAALREQGIPFPNDFRRDRTSDQLHAEFDAKEAEELEALNIEVSVAGRMMTRRIMGKASFVTLQDVGGRIQLYVARDDLPEGVYNEQFKKWDLGDILGAKGKLFKTKTGELSIHCTELRLLTKALRPLPDKFHGLQDQEARYRQRYLDLISNDESRNTFKNPFEDPGRYSPVYGCSRLYGSRNADDAGDPRRRVCPSVYHHHNALDLDMYLRIAPELYLKRLVVGGFERVFEINRNFRNEGISVRHNPEFTMMELYMAYADYKDLIELTESLFRTLAQDVLGTTQVPYGDEVFDFGKPFEKTDHA
;
A
#
# COMPACT_ATOMS: atom_id res chain seq x y z
N MET A 1 1.81 -2.54 -37.79
CA MET A 1 0.69 -1.60 -37.52
C MET A 1 -0.69 -2.24 -37.67
N SER A 2 -0.90 -3.23 -38.53
CA SER A 2 -2.18 -3.96 -38.64
C SER A 2 -2.39 -5.01 -37.53
N GLU A 3 -1.35 -5.76 -37.14
CA GLU A 3 -1.48 -6.83 -36.14
C GLU A 3 -1.63 -6.32 -34.69
N GLN A 4 -0.93 -5.25 -34.31
CA GLN A 4 -1.08 -4.60 -33.00
C GLN A 4 -2.46 -3.96 -32.80
N ASN A 5 -3.06 -3.42 -33.87
CA ASN A 5 -4.42 -2.88 -33.82
C ASN A 5 -5.48 -3.98 -33.75
N ALA A 6 -5.22 -5.16 -34.34
CA ALA A 6 -6.11 -6.31 -34.23
C ALA A 6 -6.08 -6.93 -32.82
N GLN A 7 -4.89 -7.08 -32.21
CA GLN A 7 -4.75 -7.55 -30.83
C GLN A 7 -5.44 -6.62 -29.82
N GLY A 8 -5.28 -5.30 -29.96
CA GLY A 8 -5.95 -4.34 -29.08
C GLY A 8 -7.48 -4.35 -29.23
N ALA A 9 -8.02 -4.61 -30.43
CA ALA A 9 -9.47 -4.71 -30.64
C ALA A 9 -10.05 -6.00 -30.02
N ASP A 10 -9.36 -7.13 -30.17
CA ASP A 10 -9.78 -8.40 -29.58
C ASP A 10 -9.73 -8.38 -28.05
N GLU A 11 -8.70 -7.75 -27.45
CA GLU A 11 -8.62 -7.55 -26.00
C GLU A 11 -9.76 -6.68 -25.44
N VAL A 12 -10.16 -5.63 -26.16
CA VAL A 12 -11.28 -4.77 -25.75
C VAL A 12 -12.61 -5.51 -25.82
N VAL A 13 -12.80 -6.37 -26.82
CA VAL A 13 -14.00 -7.20 -26.94
C VAL A 13 -14.04 -8.25 -25.83
N ASP A 14 -12.92 -8.89 -25.51
CA ASP A 14 -12.84 -9.87 -24.42
C ASP A 14 -13.09 -9.24 -23.05
N LEU A 15 -12.50 -8.06 -22.79
CA LEU A 15 -12.75 -7.29 -21.56
C LEU A 15 -14.25 -6.97 -21.38
N ASN A 16 -14.91 -6.53 -22.45
CA ASN A 16 -16.33 -6.23 -22.43
C ASN A 16 -17.19 -7.48 -22.17
N ASN A 17 -16.82 -8.60 -22.78
CA ASN A 17 -17.49 -9.89 -22.56
C ASN A 17 -17.32 -10.35 -21.10
N GLU A 18 -16.11 -10.26 -20.54
CA GLU A 18 -15.84 -10.63 -19.15
C GLU A 18 -16.60 -9.73 -18.17
N MET A 19 -16.63 -8.42 -18.41
CA MET A 19 -17.41 -7.48 -17.60
C MET A 19 -18.91 -7.77 -17.65
N LYS A 20 -19.44 -8.14 -18.82
CA LYS A 20 -20.85 -8.53 -18.98
C LYS A 20 -21.17 -9.81 -18.20
N ALA A 21 -20.36 -10.85 -18.36
CA ALA A 21 -20.53 -12.11 -17.62
C ALA A 21 -20.46 -11.91 -16.09
N ARG A 22 -19.55 -11.06 -15.60
CA ARG A 22 -19.45 -10.72 -14.17
C ARG A 22 -20.69 -9.99 -13.66
N ARG A 23 -21.30 -9.11 -14.47
CA ARG A 23 -22.56 -8.43 -14.12
C ARG A 23 -23.73 -9.38 -14.05
N GLU A 24 -23.84 -10.33 -14.98
CA GLU A 24 -24.88 -11.37 -14.97
C GLU A 24 -24.76 -12.26 -13.72
N LYS A 25 -23.53 -12.66 -13.37
CA LYS A 25 -23.27 -13.39 -12.11
C LYS A 25 -23.66 -12.59 -10.87
N LEU A 26 -23.39 -11.28 -10.84
CA LEU A 26 -23.84 -10.42 -9.75
C LEU A 26 -25.37 -10.31 -9.68
N ALA A 27 -26.05 -10.29 -10.83
CA ALA A 27 -27.52 -10.28 -10.87
C ALA A 27 -28.08 -11.56 -10.23
N ALA A 28 -27.54 -12.73 -10.57
CA ALA A 28 -27.91 -14.00 -9.95
C ALA A 28 -27.63 -14.02 -8.43
N LEU A 29 -26.52 -13.42 -7.98
CA LEU A 29 -26.22 -13.30 -6.54
C LEU A 29 -27.24 -12.42 -5.79
N ARG A 30 -27.79 -11.39 -6.45
CA ARG A 30 -28.84 -10.53 -5.86
C ARG A 30 -30.17 -11.27 -5.72
N GLU A 31 -30.48 -12.18 -6.63
CA GLU A 31 -31.68 -13.02 -6.55
C GLU A 31 -31.58 -14.05 -5.41
N GLN A 32 -30.36 -14.52 -5.11
CA GLN A 32 -30.09 -15.50 -4.06
C GLN A 32 -29.99 -14.89 -2.65
N GLY A 33 -29.92 -13.56 -2.51
CA GLY A 33 -29.85 -12.88 -1.23
C GLY A 33 -28.98 -11.62 -1.24
N ILE A 34 -28.18 -11.45 -0.18
CA ILE A 34 -27.32 -10.27 -0.01
C ILE A 34 -26.00 -10.48 -0.76
N PRO A 35 -25.74 -9.76 -1.88
CA PRO A 35 -24.56 -9.99 -2.72
C PRO A 35 -23.24 -9.44 -2.15
N PHE A 36 -23.33 -8.55 -1.14
CA PHE A 36 -22.20 -7.90 -0.50
C PHE A 36 -22.30 -8.09 1.02
N PRO A 37 -22.03 -9.30 1.53
CA PRO A 37 -22.06 -9.58 2.96
C PRO A 37 -20.92 -8.87 3.71
N ASN A 38 -21.15 -8.54 4.98
CA ASN A 38 -20.15 -7.93 5.88
C ASN A 38 -20.09 -8.64 7.25
N ASP A 39 -20.28 -9.96 7.23
CA ASP A 39 -20.35 -10.82 8.42
C ASP A 39 -19.05 -11.61 8.65
N PHE A 40 -18.28 -11.93 7.59
CA PHE A 40 -17.04 -12.69 7.72
C PHE A 40 -15.99 -11.95 8.56
N ARG A 41 -15.27 -12.70 9.40
CA ARG A 41 -14.16 -12.21 10.23
C ARG A 41 -12.96 -13.12 10.02
N ARG A 42 -11.82 -12.52 9.71
CA ARG A 42 -10.52 -13.21 9.67
C ARG A 42 -9.82 -13.07 11.02
N ASP A 43 -8.94 -14.00 11.35
CA ASP A 43 -8.12 -14.00 12.56
C ASP A 43 -6.63 -13.77 12.27
N ARG A 44 -6.16 -14.19 11.09
CA ARG A 44 -4.76 -14.13 10.68
C ARG A 44 -4.59 -13.49 9.30
N THR A 45 -3.39 -12.98 9.06
CA THR A 45 -2.92 -12.54 7.74
C THR A 45 -1.79 -13.44 7.23
N SER A 46 -1.57 -13.47 5.92
CA SER A 46 -0.62 -14.38 5.29
C SER A 46 0.82 -14.23 5.82
N ASP A 47 1.29 -13.00 6.05
CA ASP A 47 2.58 -12.70 6.66
C ASP A 47 2.73 -13.28 8.07
N GLN A 48 1.69 -13.19 8.90
CA GLN A 48 1.68 -13.80 10.23
C GLN A 48 1.76 -15.32 10.14
N LEU A 49 1.01 -15.91 9.20
CA LEU A 49 1.02 -17.36 8.99
C LEU A 49 2.39 -17.84 8.53
N HIS A 50 2.99 -17.16 7.56
CA HIS A 50 4.33 -17.50 7.07
C HIS A 50 5.38 -17.34 8.17
N ALA A 51 5.38 -16.22 8.89
CA ALA A 51 6.34 -15.98 9.97
C ALA A 51 6.26 -17.04 11.10
N GLU A 52 5.06 -17.51 11.43
CA GLU A 52 4.86 -18.46 12.54
C GLU A 52 4.99 -19.94 12.12
N PHE A 53 4.64 -20.28 10.87
CA PHE A 53 4.46 -21.67 10.44
C PHE A 53 5.33 -22.13 9.27
N ASP A 54 6.03 -21.24 8.55
CA ASP A 54 6.90 -21.68 7.44
C ASP A 54 8.06 -22.55 7.91
N ALA A 55 8.56 -22.34 9.13
CA ALA A 55 9.65 -23.13 9.70
C ALA A 55 9.22 -24.51 10.23
N LYS A 56 7.92 -24.80 10.33
CA LYS A 56 7.41 -26.07 10.89
C LYS A 56 7.26 -27.14 9.81
N GLU A 57 7.48 -28.39 10.18
CA GLU A 57 7.32 -29.52 9.25
C GLU A 57 5.85 -29.92 9.07
N ALA A 58 5.53 -30.64 7.98
CA ALA A 58 4.16 -31.02 7.66
C ALA A 58 3.51 -31.87 8.78
N GLU A 59 4.26 -32.82 9.32
CA GLU A 59 3.82 -33.71 10.40
C GLU A 59 3.52 -32.94 11.69
N GLU A 60 4.29 -31.89 11.98
CA GLU A 60 4.06 -31.01 13.12
C GLU A 60 2.77 -30.19 12.94
N LEU A 61 2.52 -29.66 11.75
CA LEU A 61 1.31 -28.90 11.45
C LEU A 61 0.05 -29.79 11.53
N GLU A 62 0.13 -31.02 11.03
CA GLU A 62 -0.96 -31.99 11.15
C GLU A 62 -1.26 -32.34 12.61
N ALA A 63 -0.22 -32.53 13.44
CA ALA A 63 -0.37 -32.82 14.87
C ALA A 63 -0.95 -31.62 15.65
N LEU A 64 -0.55 -30.39 15.31
CA LEU A 64 -1.05 -29.17 15.95
C LEU A 64 -2.51 -28.87 15.56
N ASN A 65 -2.96 -29.32 14.38
CA ASN A 65 -4.34 -29.23 13.92
C ASN A 65 -4.93 -27.81 14.04
N ILE A 66 -4.14 -26.80 13.66
CA ILE A 66 -4.47 -25.38 13.82
C ILE A 66 -5.46 -24.96 12.73
N GLU A 67 -6.62 -24.48 13.15
CA GLU A 67 -7.62 -23.88 12.28
C GLU A 67 -7.45 -22.35 12.26
N VAL A 68 -7.52 -21.77 11.07
CA VAL A 68 -7.37 -20.32 10.84
C VAL A 68 -8.42 -19.81 9.87
N SER A 69 -8.71 -18.51 9.97
CA SER A 69 -9.65 -17.78 9.12
C SER A 69 -8.93 -16.65 8.39
N VAL A 70 -8.88 -16.72 7.06
CA VAL A 70 -8.24 -15.71 6.21
C VAL A 70 -9.23 -15.07 5.25
N ALA A 71 -8.96 -13.84 4.84
CA ALA A 71 -9.73 -13.16 3.80
C ALA A 71 -8.83 -12.31 2.92
N GLY A 72 -9.10 -12.34 1.62
CA GLY A 72 -8.27 -11.68 0.62
C GLY A 72 -8.82 -11.83 -0.80
N ARG A 73 -8.04 -11.36 -1.77
CA ARG A 73 -8.37 -11.39 -3.18
C ARG A 73 -7.90 -12.70 -3.81
N MET A 74 -8.76 -13.36 -4.58
CA MET A 74 -8.38 -14.52 -5.38
C MET A 74 -7.50 -14.07 -6.56
N MET A 75 -6.21 -14.39 -6.52
CA MET A 75 -5.25 -14.02 -7.56
C MET A 75 -5.15 -15.06 -8.66
N THR A 76 -5.01 -16.33 -8.27
CA THR A 76 -4.91 -17.46 -9.17
C THR A 76 -5.86 -18.56 -8.74
N ARG A 77 -6.27 -19.40 -9.68
CA ARG A 77 -7.09 -20.58 -9.41
C ARG A 77 -6.75 -21.69 -10.39
N ARG A 78 -6.34 -22.85 -9.87
CA ARG A 78 -6.09 -24.07 -10.63
C ARG A 78 -7.12 -25.13 -10.26
N ILE A 79 -8.03 -25.43 -11.18
CA ILE A 79 -9.09 -26.44 -10.97
C ILE A 79 -8.58 -27.81 -11.41
N MET A 80 -8.63 -28.79 -10.51
CA MET A 80 -8.19 -30.18 -10.71
C MET A 80 -9.38 -31.14 -10.46
N GLY A 81 -10.47 -30.94 -11.20
CA GLY A 81 -11.68 -31.75 -11.07
C GLY A 81 -12.40 -31.52 -9.74
N LYS A 82 -12.15 -32.38 -8.74
CA LYS A 82 -12.76 -32.35 -7.41
C LYS A 82 -12.01 -31.50 -6.38
N ALA A 83 -10.77 -31.13 -6.68
CA ALA A 83 -9.97 -30.24 -5.83
C ALA A 83 -9.47 -29.04 -6.65
N SER A 84 -9.15 -27.95 -5.98
CA SER A 84 -8.58 -26.76 -6.58
C SER A 84 -7.56 -26.12 -5.65
N PHE A 85 -6.53 -25.52 -6.25
CA PHE A 85 -5.60 -24.64 -5.55
C PHE A 85 -5.88 -23.20 -5.91
N VAL A 86 -5.89 -22.32 -4.90
CA VAL A 86 -6.17 -20.89 -5.05
C VAL A 86 -5.08 -20.13 -4.33
N THR A 87 -4.48 -19.13 -4.98
CA THR A 87 -3.64 -18.16 -4.28
C THR A 87 -4.51 -16.99 -3.83
N LEU A 88 -4.61 -16.78 -2.53
CA LEU A 88 -5.33 -15.68 -1.90
C LEU A 88 -4.34 -14.59 -1.49
N GLN A 89 -4.56 -13.35 -1.91
CA GLN A 89 -3.72 -12.21 -1.57
C GLN A 89 -4.42 -11.29 -0.57
N ASP A 90 -3.81 -11.06 0.57
CA ASP A 90 -4.29 -10.14 1.60
C ASP A 90 -3.32 -8.96 1.79
N VAL A 91 -3.41 -8.27 2.93
CA VAL A 91 -2.53 -7.13 3.24
C VAL A 91 -1.09 -7.58 3.48
N GLY A 92 -0.88 -8.78 4.05
CA GLY A 92 0.42 -9.33 4.39
C GLY A 92 1.19 -9.82 3.17
N GLY A 93 0.50 -10.37 2.19
CA GLY A 93 1.13 -11.10 1.10
C GLY A 93 0.16 -12.07 0.45
N ARG A 94 0.62 -13.29 0.19
CA ARG A 94 -0.15 -14.34 -0.47
C ARG A 94 -0.13 -15.60 0.39
N ILE A 95 -1.25 -16.33 0.43
CA ILE A 95 -1.36 -17.65 1.06
C ILE A 95 -2.09 -18.59 0.12
N GLN A 96 -1.72 -19.87 0.12
CA GLN A 96 -2.36 -20.89 -0.71
C GLN A 96 -3.57 -21.50 0.02
N LEU A 97 -4.64 -21.71 -0.73
CA LEU A 97 -5.84 -22.42 -0.27
C LEU A 97 -5.98 -23.72 -1.06
N TYR A 98 -6.22 -24.80 -0.34
CA TYR A 98 -6.65 -26.07 -0.90
C TYR A 98 -8.16 -26.23 -0.71
N VAL A 99 -8.86 -26.27 -1.83
CA VAL A 99 -10.32 -26.27 -1.89
C VAL A 99 -10.78 -27.59 -2.47
N ALA A 100 -11.24 -28.50 -1.63
CA ALA A 100 -11.78 -29.79 -2.04
C ALA A 100 -13.30 -29.82 -1.97
N ARG A 101 -13.94 -30.44 -2.96
CA ARG A 101 -15.40 -30.57 -3.04
C ARG A 101 -15.98 -31.30 -1.82
N ASP A 102 -15.30 -32.36 -1.39
CA ASP A 102 -15.82 -33.29 -0.40
C ASP A 102 -15.62 -32.77 1.04
N ASP A 103 -14.78 -31.75 1.23
CA ASP A 103 -14.49 -31.13 2.53
C ASP A 103 -15.24 -29.81 2.77
N LEU A 104 -15.94 -29.31 1.75
CA LEU A 104 -16.80 -28.13 1.84
C LEU A 104 -18.28 -28.54 1.98
N PRO A 105 -19.15 -27.64 2.48
CA PRO A 105 -20.58 -27.89 2.49
C PRO A 105 -21.12 -28.22 1.09
N GLU A 106 -22.15 -29.07 1.05
CA GLU A 106 -22.73 -29.56 -0.20
C GLU A 106 -23.14 -28.39 -1.13
N GLY A 107 -22.85 -28.53 -2.42
CA GLY A 107 -23.15 -27.51 -3.43
C GLY A 107 -22.15 -26.34 -3.50
N VAL A 108 -21.44 -25.98 -2.41
CA VAL A 108 -20.55 -24.79 -2.39
C VAL A 108 -19.48 -24.87 -3.49
N TYR A 109 -18.81 -26.02 -3.63
CA TYR A 109 -17.73 -26.15 -4.60
C TYR A 109 -18.21 -26.05 -6.07
N ASN A 110 -19.27 -26.77 -6.42
CA ASN A 110 -19.72 -26.87 -7.81
C ASN A 110 -20.65 -25.73 -8.22
N GLU A 111 -21.53 -25.29 -7.34
CA GLU A 111 -22.57 -24.31 -7.67
C GLU A 111 -22.11 -22.88 -7.44
N GLN A 112 -21.15 -22.65 -6.53
CA GLN A 112 -20.65 -21.32 -6.17
C GLN A 112 -19.19 -21.14 -6.58
N PHE A 113 -18.25 -21.85 -5.94
CA PHE A 113 -16.80 -21.62 -6.09
C PHE A 113 -16.31 -21.70 -7.53
N LYS A 114 -16.74 -22.71 -8.30
CA LYS A 114 -16.40 -22.83 -9.73
C LYS A 114 -16.88 -21.65 -10.59
N LYS A 115 -17.97 -20.98 -10.18
CA LYS A 115 -18.54 -19.83 -10.89
C LYS A 115 -17.88 -18.50 -10.51
N TRP A 116 -17.13 -18.44 -9.41
CA TRP A 116 -16.39 -17.24 -9.02
C TRP A 116 -15.25 -16.94 -10.00
N ASP A 117 -14.75 -15.71 -9.98
CA ASP A 117 -13.80 -15.18 -10.96
C ASP A 117 -12.57 -14.61 -10.26
N LEU A 118 -11.43 -14.62 -10.96
CA LEU A 118 -10.21 -13.99 -10.46
C LEU A 118 -10.48 -12.52 -10.12
N GLY A 119 -9.90 -12.05 -9.02
CA GLY A 119 -10.13 -10.72 -8.47
C GLY A 119 -11.28 -10.65 -7.45
N ASP A 120 -12.13 -11.67 -7.35
CA ASP A 120 -13.15 -11.75 -6.28
C ASP A 120 -12.50 -11.75 -4.89
N ILE A 121 -13.16 -11.14 -3.91
CA ILE A 121 -12.72 -11.17 -2.51
C ILE A 121 -13.41 -12.35 -1.82
N LEU A 122 -12.60 -13.24 -1.24
CA LEU A 122 -13.04 -14.47 -0.60
C LEU A 122 -12.68 -14.46 0.89
N GLY A 123 -13.49 -15.16 1.68
CA GLY A 123 -13.18 -15.57 3.03
C GLY A 123 -13.04 -17.09 3.09
N ALA A 124 -11.99 -17.58 3.71
CA ALA A 124 -11.71 -19.01 3.85
C ALA A 124 -11.42 -19.34 5.31
N LYS A 125 -11.91 -20.48 5.79
CA LYS A 125 -11.48 -21.08 7.04
C LYS A 125 -11.08 -22.51 6.83
N GLY A 126 -10.07 -22.96 7.55
CA GLY A 126 -9.53 -24.28 7.37
C GLY A 126 -8.30 -24.55 8.20
N LYS A 127 -7.80 -25.78 8.08
CA LYS A 127 -6.63 -26.25 8.82
C LYS A 127 -5.35 -25.95 8.05
N LEU A 128 -4.31 -25.54 8.76
CA LEU A 128 -2.99 -25.36 8.18
C LEU A 128 -2.35 -26.71 7.88
N PHE A 129 -1.74 -26.82 6.70
CA PHE A 129 -0.93 -27.96 6.30
C PHE A 129 0.13 -27.51 5.30
N LYS A 130 1.10 -28.38 4.99
CA LYS A 130 2.06 -28.16 3.92
C LYS A 130 1.78 -29.10 2.76
N THR A 131 1.87 -28.56 1.55
CA THR A 131 1.76 -29.37 0.34
C THR A 131 3.03 -30.19 0.10
N LYS A 132 2.99 -31.12 -0.86
CA LYS A 132 4.17 -31.91 -1.27
C LYS A 132 5.34 -31.05 -1.78
N THR A 133 5.07 -29.83 -2.21
CA THR A 133 6.07 -28.85 -2.65
C THR A 133 6.63 -28.02 -1.49
N GLY A 134 6.20 -28.28 -0.24
CA GLY A 134 6.62 -27.55 0.95
C GLY A 134 5.91 -26.21 1.17
N GLU A 135 4.98 -25.83 0.29
CA GLU A 135 4.25 -24.56 0.39
C GLU A 135 3.17 -24.66 1.47
N LEU A 136 3.12 -23.64 2.35
CA LEU A 136 2.12 -23.51 3.41
C LEU A 136 0.74 -23.23 2.81
N SER A 137 -0.23 -24.06 3.17
CA SER A 137 -1.57 -24.05 2.60
C SER A 137 -2.65 -24.22 3.66
N ILE A 138 -3.84 -23.70 3.37
CA ILE A 138 -5.03 -23.85 4.21
C ILE A 138 -5.98 -24.84 3.55
N HIS A 139 -6.27 -25.95 4.21
CA HIS A 139 -7.28 -26.92 3.81
C HIS A 139 -8.65 -26.42 4.21
N CYS A 140 -9.37 -25.85 3.25
CA CYS A 140 -10.61 -25.13 3.52
C CYS A 140 -11.77 -26.07 3.89
N THR A 141 -12.35 -25.82 5.06
CA THR A 141 -13.64 -26.39 5.51
C THR A 141 -14.80 -25.41 5.28
N GLU A 142 -14.49 -24.12 5.22
CA GLU A 142 -15.45 -23.06 4.90
C GLU A 142 -14.87 -22.13 3.83
N LEU A 143 -15.66 -21.81 2.80
CA LEU A 143 -15.26 -20.87 1.77
C LEU A 143 -16.46 -20.03 1.32
N ARG A 144 -16.30 -18.70 1.29
CA ARG A 144 -17.36 -17.75 0.94
C ARG A 144 -16.87 -16.65 0.02
N LEU A 145 -17.77 -16.18 -0.85
CA LEU A 145 -17.59 -14.95 -1.62
C LEU A 145 -18.03 -13.76 -0.77
N LEU A 146 -17.13 -12.79 -0.57
CA LEU A 146 -17.40 -11.56 0.20
C LEU A 146 -17.68 -10.37 -0.72
N THR A 147 -16.97 -10.27 -1.83
CA THR A 147 -17.18 -9.18 -2.80
C THR A 147 -16.92 -9.68 -4.21
N LYS A 148 -17.93 -9.50 -5.06
CA LYS A 148 -17.82 -9.81 -6.49
C LYS A 148 -17.02 -8.72 -7.21
N ALA A 149 -15.95 -9.10 -7.89
CA ALA A 149 -15.20 -8.20 -8.75
C ALA A 149 -15.90 -8.09 -10.12
N LEU A 150 -16.36 -6.88 -10.43
CA LEU A 150 -17.02 -6.56 -11.70
C LEU A 150 -16.05 -6.28 -12.85
N ARG A 151 -14.76 -6.12 -12.54
CA ARG A 151 -13.68 -5.94 -13.51
C ARG A 151 -12.64 -7.04 -13.29
N PRO A 152 -12.02 -7.54 -14.37
CA PRO A 152 -10.89 -8.45 -14.25
C PRO A 152 -9.69 -7.81 -13.56
N LEU A 153 -8.76 -8.67 -13.14
CA LEU A 153 -7.42 -8.23 -12.76
C LEU A 153 -6.73 -7.61 -13.99
N PRO A 154 -5.86 -6.60 -13.79
CA PRO A 154 -4.97 -6.10 -14.84
C PRO A 154 -4.01 -7.23 -15.27
N ASP A 155 -3.39 -7.10 -16.45
CA ASP A 155 -2.64 -8.14 -17.18
C ASP A 155 -2.02 -9.23 -16.27
N LYS A 156 -2.44 -10.48 -16.53
CA LYS A 156 -2.22 -11.66 -15.69
C LYS A 156 -0.75 -12.07 -15.59
N PHE A 157 0.10 -11.63 -16.52
CA PHE A 157 1.49 -12.12 -16.63
C PHE A 157 2.54 -11.04 -16.34
N HIS A 158 2.34 -9.82 -16.82
CA HIS A 158 3.36 -8.78 -16.74
C HIS A 158 3.04 -7.70 -15.73
N GLY A 159 1.89 -7.75 -15.05
CA GLY A 159 1.45 -6.69 -14.15
C GLY A 159 1.14 -5.40 -14.90
N LEU A 160 0.82 -4.33 -14.15
CA LEU A 160 0.50 -3.04 -14.77
C LEU A 160 1.81 -2.30 -15.12
N GLN A 161 2.19 -2.34 -16.40
CA GLN A 161 3.44 -1.74 -16.91
C GLN A 161 3.31 -0.25 -17.22
N ASP A 162 2.16 0.18 -17.75
CA ASP A 162 1.94 1.58 -18.11
C ASP A 162 2.03 2.49 -16.86
N GLN A 163 3.05 3.34 -16.84
CA GLN A 163 3.35 4.22 -15.73
C GLN A 163 2.22 5.21 -15.46
N GLU A 164 1.54 5.69 -16.51
CA GLU A 164 0.41 6.61 -16.34
C GLU A 164 -0.81 5.89 -15.74
N ALA A 165 -1.15 4.69 -16.22
CA ALA A 165 -2.17 3.86 -15.61
C ALA A 165 -1.86 3.50 -14.14
N ARG A 166 -0.60 3.22 -13.79
CA ARG A 166 -0.19 2.97 -12.39
C ARG A 166 -0.48 4.18 -11.49
N TYR A 167 -0.29 5.40 -11.99
CA TYR A 167 -0.56 6.61 -11.24
C TYR A 167 -2.04 6.96 -11.17
N ARG A 168 -2.77 6.83 -12.29
CA ARG A 168 -4.22 7.10 -12.35
C ARG A 168 -5.06 6.06 -11.59
N GLN A 169 -4.62 4.82 -11.60
CA GLN A 169 -5.33 3.67 -11.02
C GLN A 169 -4.42 2.94 -10.03
N ARG A 170 -3.95 3.67 -9.00
CA ARG A 170 -3.04 3.14 -7.98
C ARG A 170 -3.50 1.83 -7.35
N TYR A 171 -4.81 1.64 -7.19
CA TYR A 171 -5.36 0.38 -6.66
C TYR A 171 -5.03 -0.83 -7.55
N LEU A 172 -4.92 -0.67 -8.87
CA LEU A 172 -4.48 -1.75 -9.77
C LEU A 172 -2.98 -2.00 -9.62
N ASP A 173 -2.18 -0.95 -9.56
CA ASP A 173 -0.73 -1.03 -9.31
C ASP A 173 -0.44 -1.77 -7.99
N LEU A 174 -1.14 -1.43 -6.91
CA LEU A 174 -0.98 -2.10 -5.61
C LEU A 174 -1.45 -3.55 -5.58
N ILE A 175 -2.37 -3.95 -6.46
CA ILE A 175 -2.82 -5.34 -6.59
C ILE A 175 -1.76 -6.18 -7.33
N SER A 176 -1.16 -5.63 -8.39
CA SER A 176 -0.28 -6.35 -9.30
C SER A 176 1.20 -6.31 -8.94
N ASN A 177 1.68 -5.17 -8.45
CA ASN A 177 3.09 -4.91 -8.25
C ASN A 177 3.42 -4.97 -6.76
N ASP A 178 4.01 -6.08 -6.32
CA ASP A 178 4.39 -6.27 -4.91
C ASP A 178 5.50 -5.27 -4.49
N GLU A 179 6.36 -4.84 -5.42
CA GLU A 179 7.35 -3.78 -5.17
C GLU A 179 6.69 -2.42 -4.84
N SER A 180 5.65 -2.03 -5.60
CA SER A 180 4.85 -0.85 -5.27
C SER A 180 4.25 -1.00 -3.87
N ARG A 181 3.68 -2.16 -3.55
CA ARG A 181 3.10 -2.42 -2.22
C ARG A 181 4.16 -2.29 -1.12
N ASN A 182 5.34 -2.87 -1.29
CA ASN A 182 6.44 -2.77 -0.33
C ASN A 182 6.94 -1.33 -0.17
N THR A 183 7.03 -0.58 -1.27
CA THR A 183 7.37 0.85 -1.24
C THR A 183 6.38 1.64 -0.38
N PHE A 184 5.08 1.31 -0.43
CA PHE A 184 4.07 1.94 0.43
C PHE A 184 3.96 1.30 1.82
N LYS A 185 4.33 0.03 2.01
CA LYS A 185 4.30 -0.68 3.31
C LYS A 185 5.47 -0.32 4.22
N ASN A 186 6.67 -0.14 3.67
CA ASN A 186 7.84 0.30 4.43
C ASN A 186 7.52 1.53 5.30
N PRO A 187 6.65 2.46 4.85
CA PRO A 187 6.09 3.51 5.68
C PRO A 187 5.26 3.16 6.91
N PHE A 188 4.61 2.00 6.94
CA PHE A 188 3.53 1.67 7.87
C PHE A 188 3.77 0.40 8.70
N GLU A 189 4.77 -0.44 8.39
CA GLU A 189 5.08 -1.64 9.18
C GLU A 189 5.59 -1.32 10.59
N ASP A 190 6.19 -0.14 10.79
CA ASP A 190 6.49 0.39 12.12
C ASP A 190 6.21 1.91 12.13
N PRO A 191 4.97 2.33 12.48
CA PRO A 191 4.63 3.75 12.56
C PRO A 191 5.51 4.52 13.56
N GLY A 192 6.17 3.83 14.50
CA GLY A 192 7.15 4.39 15.44
C GLY A 192 8.56 4.62 14.84
N ARG A 193 8.93 3.92 13.77
CA ARG A 193 10.23 4.11 13.07
C ARG A 193 10.13 4.99 11.84
N TYR A 194 9.01 4.95 11.12
CA TYR A 194 8.95 5.59 9.80
C TYR A 194 8.54 7.05 9.81
N SER A 195 7.98 7.58 10.90
CA SER A 195 7.63 8.99 10.83
C SER A 195 8.92 9.81 10.91
N PRO A 196 9.23 10.68 9.94
CA PRO A 196 10.15 11.78 10.22
C PRO A 196 9.69 12.60 11.44
N VAL A 197 8.41 12.49 11.84
CA VAL A 197 7.89 12.94 13.15
C VAL A 197 8.53 12.19 14.33
N TYR A 198 8.78 10.87 14.26
CA TYR A 198 9.44 10.10 15.33
C TYR A 198 10.96 10.31 15.34
N GLY A 199 11.60 10.34 14.16
CA GLY A 199 13.02 10.70 14.04
C GLY A 199 13.29 12.12 14.55
N CYS A 200 12.46 13.10 14.16
CA CYS A 200 12.53 14.44 14.72
C CYS A 200 12.10 14.47 16.18
N SER A 201 10.98 13.88 16.61
CA SER A 201 10.52 13.91 18.02
C SER A 201 11.54 13.32 18.99
N ARG A 202 12.27 12.26 18.59
CA ARG A 202 13.37 11.68 19.37
C ARG A 202 14.58 12.61 19.48
N LEU A 203 14.85 13.41 18.44
CA LEU A 203 15.91 14.43 18.41
C LEU A 203 15.47 15.78 19.02
N TYR A 204 14.18 16.11 18.98
CA TYR A 204 13.63 17.44 19.28
C TYR A 204 12.89 17.54 20.61
N GLY A 205 12.51 16.42 21.24
CA GLY A 205 11.71 16.42 22.45
C GLY A 205 10.23 16.74 22.15
N SER A 206 9.35 15.88 22.61
CA SER A 206 7.90 15.93 22.41
C SER A 206 7.27 17.32 22.62
N ARG A 207 6.58 17.85 21.60
CA ARG A 207 5.43 18.75 21.76
C ARG A 207 4.57 18.77 20.48
N ASN A 208 3.26 18.73 20.71
CA ASN A 208 2.19 18.60 19.71
C ASN A 208 2.18 19.78 18.73
N ALA A 209 1.84 19.49 17.48
CA ALA A 209 1.59 20.48 16.44
C ALA A 209 0.10 20.84 16.45
N ASP A 210 -0.21 22.12 16.62
CA ASP A 210 -1.54 22.70 16.36
C ASP A 210 -1.47 23.55 15.08
N ASP A 211 -2.46 23.36 14.21
CA ASP A 211 -2.60 23.97 12.88
C ASP A 211 -2.86 25.49 12.93
N ALA A 212 -2.15 26.26 12.10
CA ALA A 212 -2.59 27.60 11.66
C ALA A 212 -1.97 27.97 10.29
N GLY A 213 -2.81 28.48 9.38
CA GLY A 213 -2.47 28.81 7.99
C GLY A 213 -2.44 30.30 7.64
N ASP A 214 -1.75 30.60 6.52
CA ASP A 214 -1.92 31.65 5.47
C ASP A 214 -0.55 31.99 4.80
N PRO A 215 -0.28 31.53 3.57
CA PRO A 215 1.06 31.53 2.96
C PRO A 215 1.49 32.88 2.39
N ARG A 216 2.62 33.44 2.84
CA ARG A 216 3.34 34.43 2.00
C ARG A 216 4.86 34.25 1.99
N ARG A 217 5.37 34.31 0.76
CA ARG A 217 6.77 34.44 0.28
C ARG A 217 7.69 33.21 0.26
N ARG A 218 7.47 32.43 -0.81
CA ARG A 218 8.50 31.96 -1.77
C ARG A 218 7.96 32.29 -3.17
N VAL A 219 8.81 32.57 -4.15
CA VAL A 219 8.39 32.93 -5.53
C VAL A 219 7.97 31.66 -6.28
N CYS A 220 6.86 31.06 -5.87
CA CYS A 220 6.22 29.94 -6.55
C CYS A 220 4.73 30.26 -6.71
N PRO A 221 4.13 30.08 -7.90
CA PRO A 221 2.69 30.27 -8.08
C PRO A 221 1.90 29.39 -7.09
N SER A 222 0.94 29.96 -6.38
CA SER A 222 0.06 29.23 -5.45
C SER A 222 -1.27 28.87 -6.12
N VAL A 223 -1.94 27.86 -5.58
CA VAL A 223 -3.30 27.49 -6.02
C VAL A 223 -4.31 28.45 -5.36
N TYR A 224 -5.21 29.00 -6.17
CA TYR A 224 -6.25 29.95 -5.78
C TYR A 224 -7.55 29.24 -5.39
N HIS A 225 -8.23 29.73 -4.36
CA HIS A 225 -9.59 29.33 -4.00
C HIS A 225 -10.36 30.53 -3.41
N HIS A 226 -11.67 30.59 -3.63
CA HIS A 226 -12.51 31.67 -3.12
C HIS A 226 -13.40 31.19 -1.97
N HIS A 227 -13.31 31.88 -0.82
CA HIS A 227 -14.08 31.54 0.37
C HIS A 227 -15.46 32.22 0.36
N ASN A 228 -16.48 31.52 -0.15
CA ASN A 228 -17.83 32.06 -0.38
C ASN A 228 -18.45 32.80 0.81
N ALA A 229 -18.29 32.32 2.05
CA ALA A 229 -18.97 32.92 3.21
C ALA A 229 -18.29 34.19 3.74
N LEU A 230 -17.02 34.40 3.40
CA LEU A 230 -16.23 35.58 3.81
C LEU A 230 -15.96 36.52 2.64
N ASP A 231 -16.41 36.14 1.43
CA ASP A 231 -16.15 36.84 0.17
C ASP A 231 -14.67 37.23 0.03
N LEU A 232 -13.78 36.27 0.31
CA LEU A 232 -12.33 36.49 0.37
C LEU A 232 -11.58 35.45 -0.46
N ASP A 233 -10.60 35.93 -1.21
CA ASP A 233 -9.66 35.10 -1.95
C ASP A 233 -8.60 34.51 -1.02
N MET A 234 -8.44 33.19 -1.08
CA MET A 234 -7.48 32.42 -0.30
C MET A 234 -6.53 31.64 -1.20
N TYR A 235 -5.39 31.26 -0.63
CA TYR A 235 -4.36 30.52 -1.32
C TYR A 235 -3.98 29.26 -0.55
N LEU A 236 -3.77 28.16 -1.28
CA LEU A 236 -3.13 26.99 -0.69
C LEU A 236 -1.67 27.29 -0.40
N ARG A 237 -1.16 26.78 0.72
CA ARG A 237 0.18 27.12 1.19
C ARG A 237 1.28 26.52 0.33
N ILE A 238 2.30 27.33 0.06
CA ILE A 238 3.56 26.91 -0.58
C ILE A 238 4.62 26.47 0.45
N ALA A 239 4.51 26.95 1.69
CA ALA A 239 5.38 26.67 2.84
C ALA A 239 4.71 27.15 4.14
N PRO A 240 4.88 26.44 5.29
CA PRO A 240 4.45 26.89 6.61
C PRO A 240 5.43 27.84 7.35
N GLU A 241 6.62 28.10 6.78
CA GLU A 241 7.73 28.89 7.37
C GLU A 241 7.31 30.05 8.29
N LEU A 242 6.47 30.98 7.80
CA LEU A 242 6.14 32.18 8.58
C LEU A 242 5.34 31.87 9.85
N TYR A 243 4.50 30.84 9.86
CA TYR A 243 3.73 30.45 11.05
C TYR A 243 4.63 29.81 12.08
N LEU A 244 5.51 28.91 11.62
CA LEU A 244 6.45 28.24 12.51
C LEU A 244 7.38 29.27 13.18
N LYS A 245 7.84 30.29 12.46
CA LYS A 245 8.59 31.41 13.07
C LYS A 245 7.75 32.24 14.05
N ARG A 246 6.44 32.44 13.80
CA ARG A 246 5.55 33.09 14.78
C ARG A 246 5.40 32.26 16.05
N LEU A 247 5.38 30.93 15.97
CA LEU A 247 5.38 30.06 17.14
C LEU A 247 6.68 30.20 17.95
N VAL A 248 7.83 30.30 17.27
CA VAL A 248 9.12 30.57 17.93
C VAL A 248 9.09 31.91 18.65
N VAL A 249 8.56 32.97 18.03
CA VAL A 249 8.34 34.27 18.70
C VAL A 249 7.41 34.13 19.90
N GLY A 250 6.40 33.26 19.81
CA GLY A 250 5.48 32.93 20.90
C GLY A 250 6.07 32.09 22.05
N GLY A 251 7.34 31.69 21.95
CA GLY A 251 8.05 30.93 22.98
C GLY A 251 8.15 29.43 22.72
N PHE A 252 7.66 28.93 21.58
CA PHE A 252 7.93 27.55 21.15
C PHE A 252 9.30 27.45 20.50
N GLU A 253 10.35 27.30 21.32
CA GLU A 253 11.75 27.32 20.89
C GLU A 253 12.14 26.18 19.93
N ARG A 254 11.36 25.09 19.89
CA ARG A 254 11.59 23.93 19.04
C ARG A 254 10.27 23.46 18.44
N VAL A 255 10.09 23.66 17.14
CA VAL A 255 8.86 23.30 16.42
C VAL A 255 9.20 22.62 15.11
N PHE A 256 8.33 21.73 14.65
CA PHE A 256 8.40 21.16 13.32
C PHE A 256 7.00 20.85 12.80
N GLU A 257 6.85 20.81 11.48
CA GLU A 257 5.61 20.40 10.81
C GLU A 257 5.94 19.45 9.65
N ILE A 258 5.12 18.40 9.49
CA ILE A 258 5.18 17.49 8.34
C ILE A 258 3.82 17.44 7.68
N ASN A 259 3.68 18.12 6.54
CA ASN A 259 2.38 18.26 5.90
C ASN A 259 2.52 18.67 4.42
N ARG A 260 1.39 18.87 3.75
CA ARG A 260 1.33 19.21 2.32
C ARG A 260 1.64 20.67 2.07
N ASN A 261 2.48 20.88 1.06
CA ASN A 261 2.66 22.14 0.36
C ASN A 261 2.13 21.99 -1.06
N PHE A 262 1.59 23.09 -1.60
CA PHE A 262 0.96 23.16 -2.90
C PHE A 262 1.69 24.18 -3.75
N ARG A 263 2.16 23.78 -4.93
CA ARG A 263 2.81 24.66 -5.90
C ARG A 263 2.15 24.48 -7.25
N ASN A 264 1.65 25.56 -7.82
CA ASN A 264 1.05 25.57 -9.15
C ASN A 264 2.15 25.63 -10.21
N GLU A 265 2.92 24.56 -10.28
CA GLU A 265 4.03 24.32 -11.19
C GLU A 265 3.68 23.19 -12.17
N GLY A 266 4.50 23.02 -13.22
CA GLY A 266 4.31 21.92 -14.16
C GLY A 266 4.54 20.55 -13.51
N ILE A 267 3.81 19.53 -13.98
CA ILE A 267 3.99 18.15 -13.53
C ILE A 267 5.22 17.56 -14.22
N SER A 268 6.11 16.95 -13.45
CA SER A 268 7.21 16.15 -13.99
C SER A 268 7.54 14.97 -13.08
N VAL A 269 8.45 14.09 -13.51
CA VAL A 269 8.91 12.94 -12.70
C VAL A 269 9.49 13.32 -11.33
N ARG A 270 9.84 14.60 -11.13
CA ARG A 270 10.36 15.15 -9.87
C ARG A 270 9.47 16.26 -9.27
N HIS A 271 8.37 16.62 -9.93
CA HIS A 271 7.50 17.72 -9.51
C HIS A 271 6.04 17.26 -9.49
N ASN A 272 5.46 17.23 -8.29
CA ASN A 272 4.04 17.03 -8.08
C ASN A 272 3.46 18.33 -7.51
N PRO A 273 2.27 18.79 -7.96
CA PRO A 273 1.70 20.07 -7.54
C PRO A 273 1.33 20.10 -6.06
N GLU A 274 1.20 18.93 -5.43
CA GLU A 274 1.22 18.78 -3.97
C GLU A 274 2.34 17.83 -3.55
N PHE A 275 3.05 18.15 -2.47
CA PHE A 275 4.07 17.26 -1.92
C PHE A 275 4.19 17.43 -0.41
N THR A 276 4.69 16.40 0.25
CA THR A 276 4.91 16.44 1.70
C THR A 276 6.27 17.07 1.98
N MET A 277 6.30 18.07 2.85
CA MET A 277 7.52 18.73 3.30
C MET A 277 7.61 18.62 4.82
N MET A 278 8.84 18.48 5.32
CA MET A 278 9.14 18.72 6.73
C MET A 278 9.85 20.06 6.86
N GLU A 279 9.31 20.95 7.69
CA GLU A 279 10.02 22.14 8.15
C GLU A 279 10.22 22.07 9.66
N LEU A 280 11.39 22.52 10.13
CA LEU A 280 11.72 22.55 11.55
C LEU A 280 12.43 23.85 11.90
N TYR A 281 12.25 24.29 13.14
CA TYR A 281 12.88 25.49 13.70
C TYR A 281 13.39 25.19 15.10
N MET A 282 14.61 25.63 15.37
CA MET A 282 15.28 25.56 16.66
C MET A 282 15.82 26.95 17.01
N ALA A 283 15.32 27.54 18.10
CA ALA A 283 15.86 28.77 18.65
C ALA A 283 17.28 28.55 19.19
N TYR A 284 18.10 29.59 19.16
CA TYR A 284 19.49 29.57 19.63
C TYR A 284 20.41 28.58 18.89
N ALA A 285 20.06 28.24 17.65
CA ALA A 285 20.86 27.39 16.75
C ALA A 285 21.17 28.16 15.46
N ASP A 286 22.28 27.80 14.81
CA ASP A 286 22.63 28.27 13.47
C ASP A 286 22.53 27.13 12.44
N TYR A 287 22.90 27.42 11.19
CA TYR A 287 22.80 26.43 10.11
C TYR A 287 23.75 25.23 10.29
N LYS A 288 24.82 25.35 11.09
CA LYS A 288 25.76 24.25 11.35
C LYS A 288 25.13 23.20 12.25
N ASP A 289 24.35 23.63 13.25
CA ASP A 289 23.53 22.72 14.06
C ASP A 289 22.54 21.95 13.17
N LEU A 290 21.97 22.61 12.16
CA LEU A 290 21.08 21.98 11.18
C LEU A 290 21.80 21.00 10.25
N ILE A 291 23.06 21.24 9.89
CA ILE A 291 23.89 20.30 9.13
C ILE A 291 24.09 19.02 9.95
N GLU A 292 24.52 19.13 11.20
CA GLU A 292 24.76 17.98 12.09
C GLU A 292 23.47 17.17 12.34
N LEU A 293 22.36 17.87 12.56
CA LEU A 293 21.05 17.27 12.69
C LEU A 293 20.65 16.50 11.42
N THR A 294 20.87 17.07 10.24
CA THR A 294 20.51 16.44 8.97
C THR A 294 21.32 15.17 8.75
N GLU A 295 22.64 15.21 8.97
CA GLU A 295 23.49 14.01 8.88
C GLU A 295 23.02 12.91 9.84
N SER A 296 22.72 13.29 11.09
CA SER A 296 22.25 12.38 12.12
C SER A 296 20.89 11.76 11.76
N LEU A 297 19.98 12.56 11.19
CA LEU A 297 18.67 12.10 10.75
C LEU A 297 18.80 11.03 9.66
N PHE A 298 19.54 11.29 8.59
CA PHE A 298 19.71 10.33 7.49
C PHE A 298 20.43 9.06 7.94
N ARG A 299 21.49 9.19 8.75
CA ARG A 299 22.22 8.04 9.29
C ARG A 299 21.31 7.15 10.14
N THR A 300 20.53 7.75 11.02
CA THR A 300 19.60 7.03 11.91
C THR A 300 18.50 6.35 11.11
N LEU A 301 17.90 7.05 10.14
CA LEU A 301 16.85 6.49 9.29
C LEU A 301 17.35 5.31 8.45
N ALA A 302 18.52 5.42 7.83
CA ALA A 302 19.11 4.34 7.06
C ALA A 302 19.35 3.10 7.93
N GLN A 303 19.96 3.29 9.10
CA GLN A 303 20.26 2.19 10.02
C GLN A 303 18.99 1.54 10.61
N ASP A 304 18.00 2.33 11.01
CA ASP A 304 16.78 1.83 11.66
C ASP A 304 15.80 1.18 10.68
N VAL A 305 15.71 1.68 9.44
CA VAL A 305 14.74 1.19 8.45
C VAL A 305 15.35 0.10 7.56
N LEU A 306 16.58 0.30 7.10
CA LEU A 306 17.23 -0.60 6.13
C LEU A 306 18.26 -1.53 6.79
N GLY A 307 18.58 -1.33 8.08
CA GLY A 307 19.58 -2.12 8.81
C GLY A 307 21.03 -1.78 8.42
N THR A 308 21.25 -0.83 7.52
CA THR A 308 22.57 -0.46 6.99
C THR A 308 22.63 1.04 6.68
N THR A 309 23.81 1.64 6.80
CA THR A 309 24.06 3.02 6.35
C THR A 309 24.50 3.13 4.89
N GLN A 310 24.79 2.00 4.23
CA GLN A 310 25.13 1.94 2.80
C GLN A 310 23.87 1.60 2.01
N VAL A 311 23.30 2.60 1.34
CA VAL A 311 22.01 2.50 0.65
C VAL A 311 22.23 2.58 -0.86
N PRO A 312 21.96 1.49 -1.61
CA PRO A 312 22.03 1.53 -3.07
C PRO A 312 20.85 2.33 -3.63
N TYR A 313 21.13 3.19 -4.60
CA TYR A 313 20.13 3.98 -5.32
C TYR A 313 20.55 4.17 -6.78
N GLY A 314 19.86 3.47 -7.69
CA GLY A 314 20.29 3.38 -9.08
C GLY A 314 21.65 2.68 -9.17
N ASP A 315 22.59 3.31 -9.88
CA ASP A 315 23.97 2.80 -10.04
C ASP A 315 24.92 3.24 -8.91
N GLU A 316 24.43 4.05 -7.96
CA GLU A 316 25.24 4.63 -6.89
C GLU A 316 24.93 3.99 -5.53
N VAL A 317 25.88 4.11 -4.60
CA VAL A 317 25.71 3.71 -3.20
C VAL A 317 25.95 4.93 -2.32
N PHE A 318 24.93 5.36 -1.60
CA PHE A 318 25.04 6.43 -0.62
C PHE A 318 25.47 5.87 0.74
N ASP A 319 26.57 6.39 1.28
CA ASP A 319 27.04 6.02 2.63
C ASP A 319 26.67 7.10 3.64
N PHE A 320 25.51 6.93 4.30
CA PHE A 320 25.04 7.82 5.36
C PHE A 320 25.82 7.68 6.67
N GLY A 321 26.76 6.73 6.76
CA GLY A 321 27.66 6.59 7.89
C GLY A 321 28.75 7.66 7.92
N LYS A 322 29.09 8.21 6.75
CA LYS A 322 30.11 9.25 6.61
C LYS A 322 29.53 10.66 6.78
N PRO A 323 30.36 11.65 7.17
CA PRO A 323 29.98 13.05 7.06
C PRO A 323 29.67 13.42 5.61
N PHE A 324 28.69 14.27 5.39
CA PHE A 324 28.31 14.70 4.04
C PHE A 324 29.40 15.60 3.45
N GLU A 325 29.49 15.66 2.12
CA GLU A 325 30.36 16.62 1.45
C GLU A 325 29.83 18.04 1.66
N LYS A 326 30.71 18.99 1.98
CA LYS A 326 30.37 20.41 2.13
C LYS A 326 31.19 21.22 1.14
N THR A 327 30.52 21.92 0.26
CA THR A 327 31.12 22.81 -0.73
C THR A 327 30.42 24.16 -0.70
N ASP A 328 31.20 25.23 -0.79
CA ASP A 328 30.66 26.57 -0.96
C ASP A 328 30.29 26.77 -2.44
N HIS A 329 29.20 27.52 -2.70
CA HIS A 329 28.70 27.82 -4.05
C HIS A 329 29.54 28.92 -4.74
N ALA A 330 30.86 28.93 -4.61
CA ALA A 330 31.73 29.99 -5.14
C ALA A 330 32.40 29.60 -6.45
#